data_AF-A0A3D2WWQ8-F1
#
_entry.id   AF-A0A3D2WWQ8-F1
#
_cell.length_a   1.000
_cell.length_b   1.000
_cell.length_c   1.000
_cell.angle_alpha   90.00
_cell.angle_beta   90.00
_cell.angle_gamma   90.00
#
_symmetry.space_group_name_H-M   'P 1'
#
loop_
_entity.id
_entity.type
_entity.pdbx_description
1 polymer ?
#
loop_
_entity_poly.entity_id
_entity_poly.type
_entity_poly.pdbx_seq_one_letter_code
_entity_poly.pdbx_strand_id
1 'polypeptide(L)'
;MMSTKEKIVCESIKKTTKRISVIDNILNAEPLSDIIQLRKEGQKILDDNRDDNQKLAELIKPYAKKEKELFRIAKIQTDSTLELINEKVKLSSELGDLKNELYFIEQRYNANR
;
A
#
# COMPACT_ATOMS: atom_id res chain seq x y z
N MET A 1 -21.47 25.76 3.62
CA MET A 1 -21.42 25.09 2.31
C MET A 1 -19.96 25.10 1.88
N MET A 2 -19.33 23.94 1.63
CA MET A 2 -17.90 23.91 1.27
C MET A 2 -17.68 24.59 -0.08
N SER A 3 -16.65 25.43 -0.15
CA SER A 3 -16.29 26.09 -1.41
C SER A 3 -15.71 25.08 -2.42
N THR A 4 -15.77 25.39 -3.72
CA THR A 4 -15.13 24.56 -4.76
C THR A 4 -13.63 24.38 -4.48
N LYS A 5 -12.97 25.43 -4.01
CA LYS A 5 -11.55 25.40 -3.66
C LYS A 5 -11.27 24.42 -2.51
N GLU A 6 -12.07 24.50 -1.45
CA GLU A 6 -11.97 23.61 -0.29
C GLU A 6 -12.17 22.13 -0.69
N LYS A 7 -13.17 21.84 -1.54
CA LYS A 7 -13.39 20.49 -2.07
C LYS A 7 -12.18 19.94 -2.81
N ILE A 8 -11.58 20.75 -3.70
CA ILE A 8 -10.38 20.36 -4.45
C ILE A 8 -9.22 20.05 -3.50
N VAL A 9 -8.98 20.90 -2.49
CA VAL A 9 -7.91 20.68 -1.51
C VAL A 9 -8.14 19.39 -0.72
N CYS A 10 -9.37 19.14 -0.24
CA CYS A 10 -9.70 17.90 0.47
C CYS A 10 -9.51 16.65 -0.40
N GLU A 11 -9.90 16.71 -1.68
CA GLU A 11 -9.69 15.59 -2.61
C GLU A 11 -8.20 15.33 -2.87
N SER A 12 -7.40 16.39 -3.03
CA SER A 12 -5.95 16.29 -3.18
C SER A 12 -5.30 15.68 -1.94
N ILE A 13 -5.67 16.14 -0.74
CA ILE A 13 -5.21 15.54 0.53
C ILE A 13 -5.50 14.04 0.57
N LYS A 14 -6.73 13.63 0.19
CA LYS A 14 -7.13 12.22 0.18
C LYS A 14 -6.31 11.40 -0.82
N LYS A 15 -6.08 11.94 -2.03
CA LYS A 15 -5.27 11.27 -3.06
C LYS A 15 -3.82 11.12 -2.62
N THR A 16 -3.20 12.19 -2.14
CA THR A 16 -1.80 12.22 -1.67
C THR A 16 -1.61 11.27 -0.48
N THR A 17 -2.53 11.28 0.49
CA THR A 17 -2.50 10.34 1.63
C THR A 17 -2.59 8.89 1.18
N LYS A 18 -3.50 8.57 0.23
CA LYS A 18 -3.61 7.21 -0.31
C LYS A 18 -2.33 6.78 -1.02
N ARG A 19 -1.70 7.68 -1.76
CA ARG A 19 -0.44 7.38 -2.48
C ARG A 19 0.70 7.09 -1.50
N ILE A 20 0.86 7.91 -0.46
CA ILE A 20 1.84 7.67 0.61
C ILE A 20 1.60 6.31 1.26
N SER A 21 0.34 5.98 1.60
CA SER A 21 0.01 4.69 2.20
C SER A 21 0.37 3.49 1.30
N VAL A 22 0.19 3.61 -0.03
CA VAL A 22 0.62 2.56 -0.96
C VAL A 22 2.14 2.39 -0.94
N ILE A 23 2.90 3.49 -0.92
CA ILE A 23 4.36 3.44 -0.84
C ILE A 23 4.80 2.81 0.49
N ASP A 24 4.18 3.21 1.60
CA ASP A 24 4.45 2.64 2.92
C ASP A 24 4.16 1.15 2.98
N ASN A 25 3.08 0.68 2.38
CA ASN A 25 2.76 -0.75 2.33
C ASN A 25 3.82 -1.55 1.55
N ILE A 26 4.48 -0.94 0.56
CA ILE A 26 5.56 -1.59 -0.17
C ILE A 26 6.84 -1.54 0.64
N LEU A 27 7.23 -0.38 1.15
CA LEU A 27 8.51 -0.20 1.85
C LEU A 27 8.55 -0.97 3.19
N ASN A 28 7.42 -1.07 3.89
CA ASN A 28 7.35 -1.75 5.19
C ASN A 28 6.92 -3.23 5.09
N ALA A 29 6.76 -3.77 3.89
CA ALA A 29 6.46 -5.20 3.73
C ALA A 29 7.70 -6.06 4.05
N GLU A 30 7.47 -7.28 4.53
CA GLU A 30 8.51 -8.28 4.79
C GLU A 30 8.39 -9.48 3.82
N PRO A 31 8.42 -9.26 2.49
CA PRO A 31 7.97 -10.27 1.52
C PRO A 31 8.79 -11.56 1.57
N LEU A 32 10.09 -11.50 1.87
CA LEU A 32 10.93 -12.71 1.94
C LEU A 32 10.59 -13.58 3.15
N SER A 33 10.30 -12.95 4.30
CA SER A 33 9.85 -13.65 5.51
C SER A 33 8.49 -14.32 5.27
N ASP A 34 7.56 -13.57 4.68
CA ASP A 34 6.23 -14.05 4.31
C ASP A 34 6.31 -15.23 3.32
N ILE A 35 7.21 -15.20 2.34
CA ILE A 35 7.41 -16.32 1.40
C ILE A 35 7.88 -17.58 2.12
N ILE A 36 8.80 -17.47 3.08
CA ILE A 36 9.27 -18.62 3.87
C ILE A 36 8.10 -19.23 4.65
N GLN A 37 7.28 -18.40 5.29
CA GLN A 37 6.12 -18.86 6.04
C GLN A 37 5.09 -19.53 5.12
N LEU A 38 4.79 -18.90 3.98
CA LEU A 38 3.87 -19.41 2.97
C LEU A 38 4.31 -20.78 2.42
N ARG A 39 5.62 -20.99 2.21
CA ARG A 39 6.18 -22.29 1.78
C ARG A 39 6.08 -23.36 2.86
N LYS A 40 6.28 -23.00 4.13
CA LYS A 40 6.09 -23.93 5.26
C LYS A 40 4.64 -24.40 5.36
N GLU A 41 3.69 -23.49 5.17
CA GLU A 41 2.26 -23.82 5.16
C GLU A 41 1.87 -24.64 3.93
N GLY A 42 2.38 -24.28 2.75
CA GLY A 42 2.18 -25.06 1.52
C GLY A 42 2.72 -26.49 1.61
N GLN A 43 3.86 -26.68 2.30
CA GLN A 43 4.42 -28.02 2.53
C GLN A 43 3.47 -28.87 3.39
N LYS A 44 2.85 -28.31 4.43
CA LYS A 44 1.86 -29.04 5.24
C LYS A 44 0.67 -29.49 4.40
N ILE A 45 0.17 -28.63 3.50
CA ILE A 45 -0.93 -28.97 2.59
C ILE A 45 -0.53 -30.14 1.66
N LEU A 46 0.71 -30.11 1.16
CA LEU A 46 1.26 -31.18 0.34
C LEU A 46 1.33 -32.50 1.11
N ASP A 47 1.81 -32.46 2.35
CA ASP A 47 1.94 -33.66 3.20
C ASP A 47 0.55 -34.24 3.54
N ASP A 48 -0.44 -33.38 3.83
CA ASP A 48 -1.80 -33.78 4.24
C ASP A 48 -2.69 -34.29 3.08
N ASN A 49 -2.35 -33.95 1.83
CA ASN A 49 -3.18 -34.26 0.65
C ASN A 49 -2.39 -34.98 -0.45
N ARG A 50 -1.32 -35.70 -0.07
CA ARG A 50 -0.36 -36.32 -0.99
C ARG A 50 -0.99 -37.27 -2.03
N ASP A 51 -2.07 -37.95 -1.66
CA ASP A 51 -2.73 -38.95 -2.51
C ASP A 51 -3.91 -38.38 -3.32
N ASP A 52 -4.32 -37.12 -3.06
CA ASP A 52 -5.40 -36.43 -3.77
C ASP A 52 -4.85 -35.22 -4.53
N ASN A 53 -4.31 -35.50 -5.72
CA ASN A 53 -3.68 -34.49 -6.58
C ASN A 53 -4.64 -33.38 -7.01
N GLN A 54 -5.94 -33.67 -7.17
CA GLN A 54 -6.92 -32.66 -7.59
C GLN A 54 -7.17 -31.67 -6.46
N LYS A 55 -7.44 -32.17 -5.26
CA LYS A 55 -7.64 -31.34 -4.07
C LYS A 55 -6.37 -30.56 -3.72
N LEU A 56 -5.21 -31.19 -3.80
CA LEU A 56 -3.92 -30.53 -3.60
C LEU A 56 -3.72 -29.34 -4.56
N ALA A 57 -4.03 -29.53 -5.85
CA ALA A 57 -3.90 -28.47 -6.85
C ALA A 57 -4.81 -27.28 -6.55
N GLU A 58 -6.04 -27.54 -6.08
CA GLU A 58 -6.98 -26.48 -5.68
C GLU A 58 -6.49 -25.72 -4.44
N LEU A 59 -5.97 -26.44 -3.43
CA LEU A 59 -5.49 -25.86 -2.18
C LEU A 59 -4.17 -25.08 -2.34
N ILE A 60 -3.27 -25.50 -3.22
CA ILE A 60 -1.96 -24.84 -3.43
C ILE A 60 -2.05 -23.62 -4.36
N LYS A 61 -3.04 -23.57 -5.25
CA LYS A 61 -3.26 -22.46 -6.20
C LYS A 61 -3.29 -21.06 -5.55
N PRO A 62 -4.00 -20.81 -4.42
CA PRO A 62 -3.94 -19.52 -3.75
C PRO A 62 -2.54 -19.20 -3.18
N TYR A 63 -1.79 -20.20 -2.70
CA TYR A 63 -0.42 -20.03 -2.21
C TYR A 63 0.51 -19.60 -3.34
N ALA A 64 0.47 -20.27 -4.49
CA ALA A 64 1.27 -19.90 -5.66
C ALA A 64 0.98 -18.46 -6.14
N LYS A 65 -0.30 -18.04 -6.13
CA LYS A 65 -0.67 -16.65 -6.45
C LYS A 65 -0.09 -15.65 -5.45
N LYS A 66 -0.21 -15.95 -4.15
CA LYS A 66 0.30 -15.09 -3.08
C LYS A 66 1.82 -14.98 -3.13
N GLU A 67 2.51 -16.09 -3.38
CA GLU A 67 3.97 -16.14 -3.53
C GLU A 67 4.44 -15.24 -4.68
N LYS A 68 3.77 -15.29 -5.83
CA LYS A 68 4.07 -14.42 -6.98
C LYS A 68 3.91 -12.93 -6.65
N GLU A 69 2.88 -12.57 -5.89
CA GLU A 69 2.69 -11.18 -5.43
C GLU A 69 3.79 -10.75 -4.45
N LEU A 70 4.19 -11.60 -3.51
CA LEU A 70 5.27 -11.28 -2.57
C LEU A 70 6.61 -11.10 -3.30
N PHE A 71 6.92 -11.95 -4.28
CA PHE A 71 8.11 -11.74 -5.12
C PHE A 71 8.05 -10.45 -5.94
N ARG A 72 6.87 -10.05 -6.41
CA ARG A 72 6.69 -8.76 -7.09
C ARG A 72 6.99 -7.60 -6.15
N ILE A 73 6.52 -7.65 -4.90
CA ILE A 73 6.81 -6.63 -3.89
C ILE A 73 8.31 -6.60 -3.56
N ALA A 74 8.92 -7.78 -3.31
CA ALA A 74 10.35 -7.89 -3.04
C ALA A 74 11.18 -7.29 -4.19
N LYS A 75 10.78 -7.55 -5.45
CA LYS A 75 11.44 -6.96 -6.62
C LYS A 75 11.32 -5.44 -6.64
N ILE A 76 10.14 -4.89 -6.36
CA ILE A 76 9.95 -3.43 -6.28
C ILE A 76 10.81 -2.82 -5.17
N GLN A 77 10.91 -3.47 -4.00
CA GLN A 77 11.80 -3.03 -2.93
C GLN A 77 13.26 -3.03 -3.41
N THR A 78 13.73 -4.10 -4.04
CA THR A 78 15.12 -4.17 -4.55
C THR A 78 15.39 -3.11 -5.63
N ASP A 79 14.46 -2.94 -6.57
CA ASP A 79 14.70 -2.15 -7.79
C ASP A 79 14.38 -0.66 -7.59
N SER A 80 13.56 -0.27 -6.61
CA SER A 80 12.97 1.07 -6.56
C SER A 80 12.84 1.68 -5.16
N THR A 81 13.53 1.15 -4.14
CA THR A 81 13.41 1.69 -2.77
C THR A 81 13.75 3.17 -2.68
N LEU A 82 14.84 3.62 -3.32
CA LEU A 82 15.27 5.02 -3.23
C LEU A 82 14.26 5.95 -3.91
N GLU A 83 13.74 5.57 -5.07
CA GLU A 83 12.72 6.29 -5.81
C GLU A 83 11.42 6.41 -5.00
N LEU A 84 11.00 5.32 -4.36
CA LEU A 84 9.82 5.29 -3.49
C LEU A 84 9.99 6.18 -2.26
N ILE A 85 11.15 6.17 -1.62
CA ILE A 85 11.46 7.05 -0.48
C ILE A 85 11.41 8.51 -0.93
N ASN A 86 12.05 8.84 -2.06
CA ASN A 86 12.04 10.21 -2.60
C ASN A 86 10.63 10.68 -2.97
N GLU A 87 9.82 9.83 -3.61
CA GLU A 87 8.42 10.10 -3.92
C GLU A 87 7.62 10.34 -2.62
N LYS A 88 7.82 9.50 -1.60
CA LYS A 88 7.17 9.66 -0.28
C LYS A 88 7.53 10.99 0.38
N VAL A 89 8.80 11.40 0.37
CA VAL A 89 9.24 12.68 0.95
C VAL A 89 8.57 13.84 0.21
N LYS A 90 8.56 13.82 -1.12
CA LYS A 90 7.90 14.83 -1.95
C LYS A 90 6.41 14.93 -1.63
N LEU A 91 5.69 13.81 -1.64
CA LEU A 91 4.26 13.76 -1.34
C LEU A 91 3.95 14.22 0.09
N SER A 92 4.85 13.93 1.05
CA SER A 92 4.69 14.38 2.44
C SER A 92 4.82 15.89 2.57
N SER A 93 5.74 16.51 1.82
CA SER A 93 5.85 17.96 1.73
C SER A 93 4.58 18.57 1.13
N GLU A 94 4.12 18.06 -0.01
CA GLU A 94 2.88 18.53 -0.68
C GLU A 94 1.66 18.38 0.23
N LEU A 95 1.56 17.28 0.99
CA LEU A 95 0.50 17.08 1.96
C LEU A 95 0.54 18.13 3.08
N GLY A 96 1.73 18.54 3.51
CA GLY A 96 1.91 19.64 4.46
C GLY A 96 1.35 20.96 3.91
N ASP A 97 1.69 21.28 2.67
CA ASP A 97 1.22 22.50 1.99
C ASP A 97 -0.31 22.51 1.84
N LEU A 98 -0.89 21.39 1.39
CA LEU A 98 -2.35 21.26 1.23
C LEU A 98 -3.10 21.39 2.56
N LYS A 99 -2.56 20.83 3.65
CA LYS A 99 -3.15 20.95 4.99
C LYS A 99 -3.09 22.40 5.50
N ASN A 100 -1.97 23.09 5.27
CA ASN A 100 -1.85 24.50 5.59
C ASN A 100 -2.84 25.35 4.80
N GLU A 101 -3.00 25.07 3.50
CA GLU A 101 -3.98 25.77 2.66
C GLU A 101 -5.41 25.55 3.16
N LEU A 102 -5.78 24.31 3.51
CA LEU A 102 -7.09 24.00 4.08
C LEU A 102 -7.34 24.79 5.36
N TYR A 103 -6.37 24.80 6.28
CA TYR A 103 -6.45 25.58 7.53
C TYR A 103 -6.75 27.06 7.25
N PHE A 104 -6.06 27.69 6.29
CA PHE A 104 -6.31 29.10 5.97
C PHE A 104 -7.67 29.33 5.29
N ILE A 105 -8.16 28.38 4.50
CA ILE A 105 -9.51 28.45 3.91
C ILE A 105 -10.56 28.43 5.03
N GLU A 106 -10.43 27.49 5.97
CA GLU A 106 -11.33 27.34 7.11
C GLU A 106 -11.31 28.59 8.01
N GLN A 107 -10.13 29.13 8.32
CA GLN A 107 -10.00 30.35 9.12
C GLN A 107 -10.63 31.58 8.45
N ARG A 108 -10.49 31.73 7.13
CA ARG A 108 -11.19 32.81 6.39
C ARG A 108 -12.70 32.63 6.42
N TYR A 109 -13.19 31.40 6.38
CA TYR A 109 -14.62 31.14 6.49
C TYR A 109 -15.16 31.52 7.87
N ASN A 110 -14.42 31.18 8.93
CA ASN A 110 -14.80 31.49 10.31
C ASN A 110 -14.72 32.98 10.64
N ALA A 111 -13.80 33.73 10.02
CA ALA A 111 -13.67 35.18 10.22
C ALA A 111 -14.75 36.01 9.51
N ASN A 112 -15.46 35.45 8.53
CA ASN A 112 -16.53 36.11 7.76
C ASN A 112 -17.94 35.68 8.22
N ARG A 113 -18.05 35.12 9.42
CA ARG A 113 -19.28 34.60 10.03
C ARG A 113 -19.62 35.40 11.28
#